data_AF-A0A661VSL3-F1
#
_entry.id   AF-A0A661VSL3-F1
#
_cell.length_a   1.000
_cell.length_b   1.000
_cell.length_c   1.000
_cell.angle_alpha   90.00
_cell.angle_beta   90.00
_cell.angle_gamma   90.00
#
_symmetry.space_group_name_H-M   'P 1'
#
loop_
_entity.id
_entity.type
_entity.pdbx_description
1 polymer ?
#
loop_
_entity_poly.entity_id
_entity_poly.type
_entity_poly.pdbx_seq_one_letter_code
_entity_poly.pdbx_strand_id
1 'polypeptide(L)'
;MLYKKFQTFAQIVGFVTIGLLAVLGLLSLFNGGNLALAALGLAQAAPQTTAPQVMNYQGILKDAAGDPLNGTYTITFRIYDSEIGGTALWEETHANVTVREGHFNVLLGYSTPLPDTLFSQPDRYIGVTVEPYTEMTPRQRIASVPYAFYADSAFQAEHTDRAYGLSAPD
;
A
#
# COMPACT_ATOMS: atom_id res chain seq x y z
N MET A 1 57.14 -22.31 42.69
CA MET A 1 57.60 -22.27 41.28
C MET A 1 56.52 -21.93 40.26
N LEU A 2 55.22 -22.02 40.59
CA LEU A 2 54.11 -21.68 39.68
C LEU A 2 53.91 -20.15 39.49
N TYR A 3 54.12 -19.36 40.55
CA TYR A 3 53.93 -17.91 40.53
C TYR A 3 54.89 -17.17 39.57
N LYS A 4 56.14 -17.62 39.44
CA LYS A 4 57.10 -17.05 38.48
C LYS A 4 56.71 -17.33 37.02
N LYS A 5 56.12 -18.50 36.73
CA LYS A 5 55.62 -18.85 35.39
C LYS A 5 54.42 -17.99 34.98
N PHE A 6 53.54 -17.63 35.93
CA PHE A 6 52.41 -16.72 35.68
C PHE A 6 52.85 -15.27 35.42
N GLN A 7 53.86 -14.76 36.14
CA GLN A 7 54.42 -13.42 35.87
C GLN A 7 55.10 -13.34 34.50
N THR A 8 55.89 -14.35 34.10
CA THR A 8 56.53 -14.38 32.78
C THR A 8 55.49 -14.46 31.65
N PHE A 9 54.40 -15.20 31.86
CA PHE A 9 53.29 -15.26 30.88
C PHE A 9 52.58 -13.91 30.72
N ALA A 10 52.31 -13.20 31.83
CA ALA A 10 51.68 -11.88 31.79
C ALA A 10 52.55 -10.83 31.07
N GLN A 11 53.88 -10.88 31.25
CA GLN A 11 54.81 -9.99 30.55
C GLN A 11 54.87 -10.26 29.04
N ILE A 12 54.90 -11.53 28.63
CA ILE A 12 54.91 -11.91 27.20
C ILE A 12 53.61 -11.46 26.51
N VAL A 13 52.46 -11.65 27.15
CA VAL A 13 51.17 -11.17 26.63
C VAL A 13 51.17 -9.65 26.49
N GLY A 14 51.74 -8.92 27.46
CA GLY A 14 51.89 -7.46 27.39
C GLY A 14 52.76 -6.97 26.23
N PHE A 15 53.89 -7.64 25.94
CA PHE A 15 54.73 -7.24 24.80
C PHE A 15 54.11 -7.58 23.44
N VAL A 16 53.40 -8.71 23.35
CA VAL A 16 52.69 -9.11 22.12
C VAL A 16 51.54 -8.14 21.80
N THR A 17 50.80 -7.67 22.81
CA THR A 17 49.72 -6.69 22.60
C THR A 17 50.25 -5.32 22.20
N ILE A 18 51.33 -4.84 22.81
CA ILE A 18 51.97 -3.57 22.42
C ILE A 18 52.52 -3.64 20.99
N GLY A 19 53.15 -4.76 20.62
CA GLY A 19 53.63 -4.99 19.26
C GLY A 19 52.50 -4.99 18.21
N LEU A 20 51.38 -5.65 18.52
CA LEU A 20 50.21 -5.69 17.63
C LEU A 20 49.58 -4.30 17.44
N LEU A 21 49.50 -3.49 18.50
CA LEU A 21 48.98 -2.12 18.44
C LEU A 21 49.90 -1.18 17.65
N ALA A 22 51.22 -1.34 17.79
CA ALA A 22 52.18 -0.55 17.01
C ALA A 22 52.11 -0.87 15.51
N VAL A 23 51.91 -2.14 15.13
CA VAL A 23 51.72 -2.55 13.73
C VAL A 23 50.40 -2.02 13.16
N LEU A 24 49.31 -2.04 13.94
CA LEU A 24 48.03 -1.44 13.54
C LEU A 24 48.11 0.10 13.38
N GLY A 25 48.87 0.77 14.25
CA GLY A 25 49.12 2.22 14.17
C GLY A 25 50.05 2.63 13.02
N LEU A 26 50.94 1.74 12.57
CA LEU A 26 51.78 1.98 11.39
C LEU A 26 51.03 1.69 10.08
N LEU A 27 50.04 0.79 10.11
CA LEU A 27 49.18 0.48 8.96
C LEU A 27 48.20 1.62 8.62
N SER A 28 47.89 2.50 9.58
CA SER A 28 47.04 3.69 9.36
C SER A 28 47.78 4.88 8.73
N LEU A 29 49.11 4.82 8.58
CA LEU A 29 49.90 5.86 7.90
C LEU A 29 50.01 5.65 6.38
N PHE A 30 49.52 4.52 5.85
CA PHE A 30 49.56 4.21 4.41
C PHE A 30 48.19 4.27 3.71
N ASN A 31 47.10 4.54 4.45
CA ASN A 31 45.78 4.77 3.88
C ASN A 31 45.48 6.27 3.77
N GLY A 32 46.33 6.99 3.02
CA GLY A 32 46.13 8.37 2.60
C GLY A 32 45.03 8.52 1.53
N GLY A 33 43.87 7.91 1.74
CA GLY A 33 42.74 7.96 0.82
C GLY A 33 41.46 8.19 1.60
N ASN A 34 41.02 9.45 1.63
CA ASN A 34 39.66 9.91 1.94
C ASN A 34 38.84 9.06 2.92
N LEU A 35 38.82 9.45 4.20
CA LEU A 35 37.68 9.13 5.06
C LEU A 35 36.50 10.04 4.68
N ALA A 36 35.94 9.82 3.50
CA ALA A 36 34.62 10.32 3.18
C ALA A 36 33.63 9.52 4.04
N LEU A 37 33.19 10.12 5.15
CA LEU A 37 32.10 9.61 5.96
C LEU A 37 30.83 9.69 5.11
N ALA A 38 30.54 8.65 4.33
CA ALA A 38 29.26 8.49 3.67
C ALA A 38 28.21 8.28 4.77
N ALA A 39 27.54 9.36 5.17
CA ALA A 39 26.32 9.28 5.95
C ALA A 39 25.29 8.52 5.11
N LEU A 40 25.15 7.22 5.34
CA LEU A 40 23.97 6.46 4.94
C LEU A 40 22.78 7.06 5.70
N GLY A 41 22.17 8.08 5.10
CA GLY A 41 20.84 8.50 5.45
C GLY A 41 19.92 7.30 5.22
N LEU A 42 19.69 6.51 6.26
CA LEU A 42 18.52 5.66 6.33
C LEU A 42 17.34 6.62 6.28
N ALA A 43 16.83 6.89 5.07
CA ALA A 43 15.52 7.46 4.89
C ALA A 43 14.57 6.49 5.58
N GLN A 44 14.22 6.82 6.82
CA GLN A 44 13.15 6.12 7.52
C GLN A 44 11.92 6.42 6.67
N ALA A 45 11.50 5.43 5.87
CA ALA A 45 10.24 5.50 5.15
C ALA A 45 9.19 5.81 6.20
N ALA A 46 8.65 7.02 6.18
CA ALA A 46 7.54 7.37 7.04
C ALA A 46 6.45 6.34 6.76
N PRO A 47 5.87 5.70 7.80
CA PRO A 47 4.76 4.79 7.57
C PRO A 47 3.71 5.54 6.78
N GLN A 48 3.51 5.14 5.53
CA GLN A 48 2.42 5.64 4.72
C GLN A 48 1.16 5.11 5.40
N THR A 49 0.51 5.96 6.20
CA THR A 49 -0.83 5.67 6.67
C THR A 49 -1.74 5.83 5.47
N THR A 50 -1.80 4.82 4.62
CA THR A 50 -2.76 4.76 3.52
C THR A 50 -4.13 4.78 4.17
N ALA A 51 -4.92 5.83 3.91
CA ALA A 51 -6.30 5.86 4.34
C ALA A 51 -6.99 4.57 3.85
N PRO A 52 -7.88 3.96 4.64
CA PRO A 52 -8.61 2.77 4.19
C PRO A 52 -9.24 3.05 2.83
N GLN A 53 -8.88 2.23 1.83
CA GLN A 53 -9.46 2.34 0.49
C GLN A 53 -10.87 1.76 0.52
N VAL A 54 -11.80 2.62 0.91
CA VAL A 54 -13.21 2.30 0.98
C VAL A 54 -13.99 3.18 0.02
N MET A 55 -15.04 2.62 -0.59
CA MET A 55 -15.88 3.31 -1.56
C MET A 55 -17.33 3.28 -1.10
N ASN A 56 -17.96 4.45 -1.03
CA ASN A 56 -19.38 4.53 -0.75
C ASN A 56 -20.19 4.16 -2.01
N TYR A 57 -21.14 3.24 -1.87
CA TYR A 57 -22.05 2.83 -2.94
C TYR A 57 -23.50 2.96 -2.47
N GLN A 58 -24.29 3.72 -3.23
CA GLN A 58 -25.69 4.00 -2.94
C GLN A 58 -26.57 3.61 -4.12
N GLY A 59 -27.77 3.12 -3.82
CA GLY A 59 -28.72 2.68 -4.84
C GLY A 59 -30.16 2.76 -4.37
N ILE A 60 -31.07 2.53 -5.32
CA ILE A 60 -32.51 2.42 -5.06
C ILE A 60 -32.95 1.04 -5.56
N LEU A 61 -33.47 0.21 -4.66
CA LEU A 61 -34.13 -1.05 -4.98
C LEU A 61 -35.61 -0.82 -5.21
N LYS A 62 -36.08 -1.30 -6.36
CA LYS A 62 -37.48 -1.29 -6.76
C LYS A 62 -37.88 -2.69 -7.18
N ASP A 63 -39.15 -3.01 -7.04
CA ASP A 63 -39.71 -4.24 -7.59
C ASP A 63 -40.00 -4.12 -9.11
N ALA A 64 -40.58 -5.17 -9.68
CA ALA A 64 -40.94 -5.21 -11.10
C ALA A 64 -42.07 -4.23 -11.47
N ALA A 65 -42.89 -3.79 -10.50
CA ALA A 65 -43.91 -2.78 -10.69
C ALA A 65 -43.34 -1.35 -10.58
N GLY A 66 -42.11 -1.21 -10.09
CA GLY A 66 -41.42 0.06 -9.88
C GLY A 66 -41.60 0.62 -8.47
N ASP A 67 -42.23 -0.13 -7.57
CA ASP A 67 -42.47 0.28 -6.19
C ASP A 67 -41.19 0.13 -5.35
N PRO A 68 -40.89 1.09 -4.48
CA PRO A 68 -39.69 1.04 -3.64
C PRO A 68 -39.76 -0.09 -2.63
N LEU A 69 -38.71 -0.90 -2.57
CA LEU A 69 -38.61 -2.00 -1.63
C LEU A 69 -38.19 -1.50 -0.23
N ASN A 70 -38.63 -2.21 0.81
CA ASN A 70 -38.29 -1.93 2.20
C ASN A 70 -37.94 -3.23 2.91
N GLY A 71 -36.92 -3.20 3.76
CA GLY A 71 -36.52 -4.36 4.55
C GLY A 71 -35.02 -4.53 4.61
N THR A 72 -34.61 -5.76 4.88
CA THR A 72 -33.21 -6.13 5.04
C THR A 72 -32.85 -7.19 4.02
N TYR A 73 -31.78 -6.97 3.27
CA TYR A 73 -31.38 -7.82 2.16
C TYR A 73 -29.91 -8.22 2.26
N THR A 74 -29.57 -9.39 1.73
CA THR A 74 -28.18 -9.74 1.43
C THR A 74 -27.88 -9.23 0.03
N ILE A 75 -26.86 -8.36 -0.06
CA ILE A 75 -26.45 -7.76 -1.32
C ILE A 75 -24.99 -8.10 -1.58
N THR A 76 -24.71 -8.70 -2.73
CA THR A 76 -23.36 -8.98 -3.21
C THR A 76 -23.00 -8.00 -4.32
N PHE A 77 -21.84 -7.36 -4.16
CA PHE A 77 -21.26 -6.45 -5.13
C PHE A 77 -20.08 -7.12 -5.81
N ARG A 78 -19.99 -6.97 -7.12
CA ARG A 78 -18.88 -7.48 -7.92
C ARG A 78 -18.37 -6.40 -8.85
N ILE A 79 -17.05 -6.32 -9.00
CA ILE A 79 -16.42 -5.39 -9.95
C ILE A 79 -15.83 -6.20 -11.11
N TYR A 80 -16.15 -5.77 -12.32
CA TYR A 80 -15.81 -6.44 -13.57
C TYR A 80 -14.98 -5.54 -14.48
N ASP A 81 -14.26 -6.19 -15.39
CA ASP A 81 -13.54 -5.59 -16.53
C ASP A 81 -14.42 -5.32 -17.76
N SER A 82 -15.66 -5.81 -17.78
CA SER A 82 -16.60 -5.66 -18.91
C SER A 82 -18.05 -5.44 -18.43
N GLU A 83 -18.83 -4.70 -19.24
CA GLU A 83 -20.26 -4.44 -19.01
C GLU A 83 -21.09 -5.74 -19.05
N ILE A 84 -20.76 -6.63 -20.00
CA ILE A 84 -21.40 -7.93 -20.19
C ILE A 84 -20.31 -9.00 -20.26
N GLY A 85 -20.50 -10.12 -19.56
CA GLY A 85 -19.48 -11.17 -19.47
C GLY A 85 -18.29 -10.74 -18.60
N GLY A 86 -17.07 -11.00 -19.07
CA GLY A 86 -15.84 -10.61 -18.36
C GLY A 86 -15.57 -11.41 -17.09
N THR A 87 -14.55 -10.98 -16.34
CA THR A 87 -14.10 -11.62 -15.09
C THR A 87 -14.44 -10.74 -13.90
N ALA A 88 -14.95 -11.34 -12.82
CA ALA A 88 -15.08 -10.64 -11.54
C ALA A 88 -13.69 -10.44 -10.94
N LEU A 89 -13.23 -9.19 -10.93
CA LEU A 89 -11.93 -8.79 -10.37
C LEU A 89 -11.98 -8.64 -8.84
N TRP A 90 -13.17 -8.41 -8.30
CA TRP A 90 -13.41 -8.24 -6.87
C TRP A 90 -14.86 -8.57 -6.52
N GLU A 91 -15.08 -9.03 -5.29
CA GLU A 91 -16.39 -9.39 -4.75
C GLU A 91 -16.47 -9.09 -3.24
N GLU A 92 -17.57 -8.49 -2.80
CA GLU A 92 -17.90 -8.34 -1.38
C GLU A 92 -19.41 -8.58 -1.17
N THR A 93 -19.73 -9.33 -0.12
CA THR A 93 -21.12 -9.61 0.26
C THR A 93 -21.44 -8.94 1.58
N HIS A 94 -22.51 -8.14 1.60
CA HIS A 94 -23.04 -7.52 2.79
C HIS A 94 -24.32 -8.24 3.20
N ALA A 95 -24.23 -8.99 4.29
CA ALA A 95 -25.41 -9.51 4.96
C ALA A 95 -26.10 -8.36 5.71
N ASN A 96 -27.43 -8.31 5.61
CA ASN A 96 -28.29 -7.40 6.37
C ASN A 96 -28.24 -5.91 5.97
N VAL A 97 -28.14 -5.59 4.68
CA VAL A 97 -28.29 -4.22 4.19
C VAL A 97 -29.72 -3.75 4.40
N THR A 98 -29.90 -2.69 5.21
CA THR A 98 -31.21 -2.08 5.44
C THR A 98 -31.56 -1.16 4.29
N VAL A 99 -32.72 -1.41 3.69
CA VAL A 99 -33.30 -0.63 2.60
C VAL A 99 -34.55 0.08 3.10
N ARG A 100 -34.60 1.40 2.91
CA ARG A 100 -35.71 2.26 3.34
C ARG A 100 -36.15 3.11 2.16
N GLU A 101 -37.44 3.03 1.82
CA GLU A 101 -38.01 3.71 0.65
C GLU A 101 -37.24 3.38 -0.64
N GLY A 102 -36.76 2.14 -0.75
CA GLY A 102 -35.88 1.68 -1.83
C GLY A 102 -34.42 2.08 -1.65
N HIS A 103 -34.10 3.09 -0.85
CA HIS A 103 -32.72 3.59 -0.70
C HIS A 103 -31.87 2.70 0.21
N PHE A 104 -30.63 2.49 -0.20
CA PHE A 104 -29.59 1.91 0.64
C PHE A 104 -28.25 2.60 0.41
N ASN A 105 -27.36 2.48 1.39
CA ASN A 105 -25.99 2.92 1.31
C ASN A 105 -25.07 1.89 1.95
N VAL A 106 -23.97 1.56 1.28
CA VAL A 106 -23.01 0.54 1.70
C VAL A 106 -21.59 1.08 1.48
N LEU A 107 -20.69 0.75 2.39
CA LEU A 107 -19.27 1.05 2.27
C LEU A 107 -18.51 -0.20 1.78
N LEU A 108 -18.11 -0.20 0.52
CA LEU A 108 -17.34 -1.26 -0.12
C LEU A 108 -15.86 -1.15 0.24
N GLY A 109 -15.15 -2.28 0.32
CA GLY A 109 -13.73 -2.30 0.66
C GLY A 109 -13.45 -2.43 2.16
N TYR A 110 -14.50 -2.43 2.99
CA TYR A 110 -14.35 -2.56 4.44
C TYR A 110 -14.16 -4.02 4.85
N SER A 111 -15.00 -4.93 4.33
CA SER A 111 -14.91 -6.36 4.66
C SER A 111 -13.93 -7.08 3.75
N THR A 112 -13.94 -6.74 2.45
CA THR A 112 -12.99 -7.26 1.47
C THR A 112 -12.18 -6.09 0.90
N PRO A 113 -10.92 -5.88 1.30
CA PRO A 113 -10.11 -4.76 0.84
C PRO A 113 -10.10 -4.65 -0.69
N LEU A 114 -10.24 -3.42 -1.20
CA LEU A 114 -10.10 -3.13 -2.62
C LEU A 114 -8.60 -3.21 -2.97
N PRO A 115 -8.19 -4.02 -3.96
CA PRO A 115 -6.80 -4.04 -4.42
C PRO A 115 -6.39 -2.68 -5.02
N ASP A 116 -5.18 -2.21 -4.74
CA ASP A 116 -4.65 -0.95 -5.30
C ASP A 116 -4.69 -0.91 -6.83
N THR A 117 -4.54 -2.07 -7.47
CA THR A 117 -4.54 -2.22 -8.93
C THR A 117 -5.93 -2.29 -9.54
N LEU A 118 -6.99 -2.38 -8.72
CA LEU A 118 -8.35 -2.62 -9.21
C LEU A 118 -8.80 -1.55 -10.20
N PHE A 119 -8.50 -0.28 -9.93
CA PHE A 119 -8.89 0.87 -10.76
C PHE A 119 -7.75 1.40 -11.65
N SER A 120 -6.67 0.64 -11.81
CA SER A 120 -5.50 1.04 -12.61
C SER A 120 -5.75 1.04 -14.12
N GLN A 121 -6.78 0.35 -14.59
CA GLN A 121 -7.17 0.34 -16.01
C GLN A 121 -8.49 1.07 -16.18
N PRO A 122 -8.73 1.69 -17.35
CA PRO A 122 -10.00 2.28 -17.68
C PRO A 122 -11.11 1.22 -17.66
N ASP A 123 -12.34 1.70 -17.47
CA ASP A 123 -13.57 0.91 -17.55
C ASP A 123 -13.66 -0.20 -16.48
N ARG A 124 -14.38 0.13 -15.41
CA ARG A 124 -14.82 -0.82 -14.40
C ARG A 124 -16.32 -0.79 -14.31
N TYR A 125 -16.91 -1.96 -14.13
CA TYR A 125 -18.35 -2.11 -14.05
C TYR A 125 -18.70 -2.77 -12.72
N ILE A 126 -19.67 -2.20 -12.01
CA ILE A 126 -20.21 -2.79 -10.80
C ILE A 126 -21.49 -3.56 -11.13
N GLY A 127 -21.50 -4.83 -10.75
CA GLY A 127 -22.67 -5.69 -10.72
C GLY A 127 -23.21 -5.78 -9.30
N VAL A 128 -24.53 -5.84 -9.19
CA VAL A 128 -25.26 -5.91 -7.92
C VAL A 128 -26.18 -7.13 -7.97
N THR A 129 -26.05 -7.99 -6.97
CA THR A 129 -26.92 -9.15 -6.78
C THR A 129 -27.65 -9.01 -5.46
N VAL A 130 -28.98 -9.09 -5.48
CA VAL A 130 -29.81 -9.07 -4.26
C VAL A 130 -30.40 -10.46 -4.11
N GLU A 131 -30.02 -11.18 -3.06
CA GLU A 131 -30.49 -12.57 -2.89
C GLU A 131 -32.02 -12.63 -2.71
N PRO A 132 -32.71 -13.63 -3.29
CA PRO A 132 -32.18 -14.79 -4.02
C PRO A 132 -32.13 -14.59 -5.56
N TYR A 133 -32.22 -13.35 -6.04
CA TYR A 133 -32.30 -13.06 -7.46
C TYR A 133 -30.94 -13.12 -8.15
N THR A 134 -30.97 -13.24 -9.49
CA THR A 134 -29.76 -13.14 -10.31
C THR A 134 -29.22 -11.71 -10.32
N GLU A 135 -27.94 -11.57 -10.69
CA GLU A 135 -27.29 -10.27 -10.87
C GLU A 135 -28.12 -9.34 -11.76
N MET A 136 -28.25 -8.08 -11.34
CA MET A 136 -28.99 -7.05 -12.07
C MET A 136 -28.24 -6.61 -13.33
N THR A 137 -28.96 -6.42 -14.42
CA THR A 137 -28.42 -5.95 -15.71
C THR A 137 -29.16 -4.71 -16.21
N PRO A 138 -28.48 -3.76 -16.90
CA PRO A 138 -27.04 -3.75 -17.20
C PRO A 138 -26.18 -3.42 -15.97
N ARG A 139 -24.91 -3.82 -16.02
CA ARG A 139 -23.93 -3.41 -14.99
C ARG A 139 -23.66 -1.92 -15.11
N GLN A 140 -23.44 -1.26 -13.98
CA GLN A 140 -23.18 0.17 -13.97
C GLN A 140 -21.69 0.44 -14.14
N ARG A 141 -21.32 1.31 -15.09
CA ARG A 141 -19.93 1.78 -15.22
C ARG A 141 -19.57 2.65 -14.01
N ILE A 142 -18.45 2.34 -13.37
CA ILE A 142 -17.83 3.16 -12.35
C ILE A 142 -17.11 4.31 -13.06
N ALA A 143 -17.51 5.54 -12.74
CA ALA A 143 -16.92 6.75 -13.28
C ALA A 143 -16.05 7.44 -12.22
N SER A 144 -14.94 8.03 -12.66
CA SER A 144 -14.12 8.89 -11.82
C SER A 144 -14.88 10.16 -11.44
N VAL A 145 -14.72 10.60 -10.20
CA VAL A 145 -15.27 11.88 -9.71
C VAL A 145 -14.32 13.04 -10.03
N PRO A 146 -14.81 14.27 -10.25
CA PRO A 146 -13.98 15.44 -10.60
C PRO A 146 -12.74 15.64 -9.71
N TYR A 147 -12.90 15.53 -8.39
CA TYR A 147 -11.78 15.67 -7.45
C TYR A 147 -10.72 14.56 -7.56
N ALA A 148 -11.12 13.35 -7.96
CA ALA A 148 -10.17 12.25 -8.17
C ALA A 148 -9.28 12.50 -9.40
N PHE A 149 -9.79 13.16 -10.44
CA PHE A 149 -8.98 13.57 -11.59
C PHE A 149 -7.88 14.56 -11.20
N TYR A 150 -8.20 15.54 -10.34
CA TYR A 150 -7.20 16.49 -9.86
C TYR A 150 -6.14 15.83 -8.98
N ALA A 151 -6.54 14.88 -8.13
CA ALA A 151 -5.58 14.13 -7.30
C ALA A 151 -4.60 13.31 -8.14
N ASP A 152 -5.08 12.65 -9.19
CA ASP A 152 -4.21 11.93 -10.15
C ASP A 152 -3.22 12.89 -10.83
N SER A 153 -3.70 14.05 -11.30
CA SER A 153 -2.82 15.05 -11.93
C SER A 153 -1.74 15.60 -10.97
N ALA A 154 -2.08 15.77 -9.70
CA ALA A 154 -1.15 16.27 -8.68
C ALA A 154 -0.08 15.21 -8.33
N PHE A 155 -0.48 13.95 -8.23
CA PHE A 155 0.43 12.83 -8.03
C PHE A 155 1.43 12.71 -9.18
N GLN A 156 0.96 12.81 -10.43
CA GLN A 156 1.83 12.80 -11.61
C GLN A 156 2.81 13.99 -11.63
N ALA A 157 2.35 15.19 -11.25
CA ALA A 157 3.21 16.37 -11.17
C ALA A 157 4.33 16.21 -10.13
N GLU A 158 4.03 15.71 -8.93
CA GLU A 158 5.03 15.45 -7.88
C GLU A 158 6.08 14.41 -8.34
N HIS A 159 5.65 13.36 -9.03
CA HIS A 159 6.56 12.37 -9.59
C HIS A 159 7.49 12.95 -10.66
N THR A 160 6.98 13.84 -11.52
CA THR A 160 7.82 14.50 -12.54
C THR A 160 8.79 15.52 -11.96
N ASP A 161 8.40 16.26 -10.91
CA ASP A 161 9.25 17.24 -10.25
C ASP A 161 10.40 16.56 -9.48
N ARG A 162 10.12 15.44 -8.80
CA ARG A 162 11.17 14.61 -8.18
C ARG A 162 12.16 14.01 -9.19
N ALA A 163 11.70 13.70 -10.40
CA ALA A 163 12.57 13.22 -11.47
C ALA A 163 13.44 14.35 -12.05
N TYR A 164 12.94 15.58 -12.10
CA TYR A 164 13.65 16.76 -12.61
C TYR A 164 14.63 17.37 -11.59
N GLY A 165 14.35 17.24 -10.29
CA GLY A 165 15.23 17.71 -9.20
C GLY A 165 16.54 16.92 -9.06
N LEU A 166 16.68 15.77 -9.72
CA LEU A 166 17.90 14.97 -9.77
C LEU A 166 18.77 15.26 -11.01
N SER A 167 18.34 16.17 -11.90
CA SER A 167 19.05 16.54 -13.13
C SER A 167 19.46 18.00 -13.20
N ALA A 168 19.59 18.71 -12.07
CA ALA A 168 20.16 20.06 -12.07
C ALA A 168 21.61 19.98 -12.60
N PRO A 169 21.95 20.67 -13.70
CA PRO A 169 23.32 20.71 -14.20
C PRO A 169 24.20 21.61 -13.32
N ASP A 170 25.45 21.19 -13.10
CA ASP A 170 26.55 22.03 -12.60
C ASP A 170 26.81 23.24 -13.50
#